data_AF-A0A101SGJ2-F1
#
_entry.id   AF-A0A101SGJ2-F1
#
_cell.length_a   1.000
_cell.length_b   1.000
_cell.length_c   1.000
_cell.angle_alpha   90.00
_cell.angle_beta   90.00
_cell.angle_gamma   90.00
#
_symmetry.space_group_name_H-M   'P 1'
#
loop_
_entity.id
_entity.type
_entity.pdbx_description
1 polymer ?
#
loop_
_entity_poly.entity_id
_entity_poly.type
_entity_poly.pdbx_seq_one_letter_code
_entity_poly.pdbx_strand_id
1 'polypeptide(L)'
;MAECEPNAPQFMDLTVPEYAYMFGFLQADGHLYQGAGQKGHLSVELNSRDIDLLYRFKHLTPYNSSVTERTRSTNFADNHNSAVWTLCSLEARTKLNNLGLPHGRKSRLIAPPRVAFSKRDYLRGLIDADGSIGHAGQGVPFVSLTTSSTAIAAYLCAYARDITGAERTANRNTRDEVYNLTYEKEAAQILAADLYYSGCLSLGRKQVKADAAASWTRPYDMRIVHSRRWTASEDQTLLQSDDVAEVAAKLGRSEQSCRMRRWRLRNCRMLMPNDQ
;
A
#
# COMPACT_ATOMS: atom_id res chain seq x y z
N MET A 1 -4.11 3.95 47.92
CA MET A 1 -4.91 4.36 46.75
C MET A 1 -3.94 5.03 45.80
N ALA A 2 -3.42 4.27 44.83
CA ALA A 2 -2.54 4.82 43.81
C ALA A 2 -3.42 5.50 42.76
N GLU A 3 -3.13 6.77 42.49
CA GLU A 3 -3.76 7.54 41.42
C GLU A 3 -3.47 6.82 40.09
N CYS A 4 -4.52 6.28 39.48
CA CYS A 4 -4.47 5.67 38.15
C CYS A 4 -4.11 6.77 37.15
N GLU A 5 -3.02 6.61 36.41
CA GLU A 5 -2.66 7.50 35.31
C GLU A 5 -3.85 7.69 34.36
N PRO A 6 -4.17 8.92 33.95
CA PRO A 6 -5.32 9.18 33.10
C PRO A 6 -5.03 8.71 31.66
N ASN A 7 -5.88 7.80 31.16
CA ASN A 7 -6.02 7.41 29.75
C ASN A 7 -4.79 6.78 29.07
N ALA A 8 -4.44 5.55 29.45
CA ALA A 8 -3.82 4.65 28.47
C ALA A 8 -4.79 4.47 27.28
N PRO A 9 -4.33 4.58 26.03
CA PRO A 9 -5.21 4.44 24.87
C PRO A 9 -5.90 3.09 24.86
N GLN A 10 -7.20 3.08 24.60
CA GLN A 10 -7.98 1.86 24.53
C GLN A 10 -7.42 0.97 23.41
N PHE A 11 -7.32 -0.33 23.65
CA PHE A 11 -6.82 -1.27 22.64
C PHE A 11 -7.51 -1.05 21.29
N MET A 12 -6.65 -0.87 20.28
CA MET A 12 -7.03 -0.66 18.88
C MET A 12 -7.79 0.65 18.64
N ASP A 13 -7.49 1.70 19.40
CA ASP A 13 -7.77 3.09 19.00
C ASP A 13 -6.88 3.46 17.80
N LEU A 14 -7.48 3.49 16.62
CA LEU A 14 -6.76 3.70 15.37
C LEU A 14 -6.28 5.15 15.19
N THR A 15 -6.62 6.08 16.09
CA THR A 15 -6.01 7.42 16.10
C THR A 15 -4.58 7.39 16.61
N VAL A 16 -4.21 6.35 17.37
CA VAL A 16 -2.84 6.09 17.82
C VAL A 16 -2.02 5.48 16.67
N PRO A 17 -0.85 6.06 16.31
CA PRO A 17 -0.02 5.60 15.19
C PRO A 17 0.30 4.10 15.20
N GLU A 18 0.67 3.54 16.34
CA GLU A 18 1.07 2.15 16.49
C GLU A 18 -0.10 1.19 16.27
N TYR A 19 -1.30 1.54 16.73
CA TYR A 19 -2.51 0.76 16.48
C TYR A 19 -3.00 0.89 15.04
N ALA A 20 -2.91 2.07 14.43
CA ALA A 20 -3.21 2.25 13.01
C ALA A 20 -2.29 1.38 12.13
N TYR A 21 -0.98 1.42 12.41
CA TYR A 21 0.02 0.59 11.75
C TYR A 21 -0.28 -0.89 11.94
N MET A 22 -0.47 -1.32 13.19
CA MET A 22 -0.78 -2.71 13.50
C MET A 22 -2.03 -3.16 12.75
N PHE A 23 -3.11 -2.37 12.75
CA PHE A 23 -4.34 -2.71 12.06
C PHE A 23 -4.16 -2.86 10.54
N GLY A 24 -3.45 -1.93 9.89
CA GLY A 24 -3.12 -2.02 8.47
C GLY A 24 -2.34 -3.29 8.15
N PHE A 25 -1.34 -3.62 8.97
CA PHE A 25 -0.57 -4.84 8.85
C PHE A 25 -1.45 -6.10 9.00
N LEU A 26 -2.33 -6.11 10.00
CA LEU A 26 -3.25 -7.22 10.25
C LEU A 26 -4.26 -7.42 9.11
N GLN A 27 -4.71 -6.34 8.45
CA GLN A 27 -5.59 -6.44 7.29
C GLN A 27 -4.93 -7.11 6.09
N ALA A 28 -3.63 -6.91 5.87
CA ALA A 28 -2.87 -7.58 4.82
C ALA A 28 -2.44 -9.01 5.25
N ASP A 29 -1.58 -9.14 6.25
CA ASP A 29 -0.91 -10.42 6.59
C ASP A 29 -1.55 -11.19 7.75
N GLY A 30 -2.43 -10.56 8.54
CA GLY A 30 -3.09 -11.24 9.67
C GLY A 30 -4.08 -12.33 9.24
N HIS A 31 -4.40 -13.28 10.10
CA HIS A 31 -5.47 -14.24 9.85
C HIS A 31 -6.39 -14.29 11.05
N LEU A 32 -7.64 -13.85 10.85
CA LEU A 32 -8.66 -13.89 11.88
C LEU A 32 -9.53 -15.13 11.71
N TYR A 33 -9.24 -16.16 12.51
CA TYR A 33 -9.95 -17.44 12.50
C TYR A 33 -11.10 -17.46 13.52
N GLN A 34 -12.27 -17.90 13.08
CA GLN A 34 -13.44 -18.17 13.93
C GLN A 34 -13.60 -19.68 14.09
N GLY A 35 -13.49 -20.17 15.33
CA GLY A 35 -13.75 -21.56 15.68
C GLY A 35 -15.17 -21.76 16.24
N ALA A 36 -15.45 -22.97 16.71
CA ALA A 36 -16.73 -23.29 17.34
C ALA A 36 -16.95 -22.51 18.65
N GLY A 37 -18.14 -21.94 18.81
CA GLY A 37 -18.51 -21.14 19.99
C GLY A 37 -17.66 -19.88 20.10
N GLN A 38 -17.07 -19.64 21.28
CA GLN A 38 -16.19 -18.50 21.54
C GLN A 38 -14.73 -18.74 21.14
N LYS A 39 -14.39 -19.92 20.60
CA LYS A 39 -13.02 -20.25 20.18
C LYS A 39 -12.63 -19.50 18.91
N GLY A 40 -11.35 -19.23 18.76
CA GLY A 40 -10.79 -18.55 17.60
C GLY A 40 -9.46 -17.90 17.94
N HIS A 41 -8.77 -17.39 16.94
CA HIS A 41 -7.50 -16.70 17.12
C HIS A 41 -7.28 -15.69 16.00
N LEU A 42 -6.52 -14.65 16.31
CA LEU A 42 -5.79 -13.86 15.34
C LEU A 42 -4.37 -14.41 15.28
N SER A 43 -3.83 -14.61 14.09
CA SER A 43 -2.41 -14.92 13.91
C SER A 43 -1.75 -14.03 12.87
N VAL A 44 -0.45 -13.80 13.03
CA VAL A 44 0.43 -13.20 12.01
C VAL A 44 1.67 -14.07 11.94
N GLU A 45 2.04 -14.49 10.74
CA GLU A 45 3.27 -15.26 10.52
C GLU A 45 4.23 -14.45 9.66
N LEU A 46 5.47 -14.30 10.12
CA LEU A 46 6.55 -13.60 9.41
C LEU A 46 7.80 -14.47 9.35
N ASN A 47 8.74 -14.09 8.49
CA ASN A 47 10.08 -14.65 8.53
C ASN A 47 10.76 -14.29 9.87
N SER A 48 11.55 -15.18 10.46
CA SER A 48 12.18 -14.94 11.78
C SER A 48 13.06 -13.69 11.83
N ARG A 49 13.60 -13.20 10.70
CA ARG A 49 14.35 -11.92 10.67
C ARG A 49 13.50 -10.70 11.05
N ASP A 50 12.18 -10.81 10.92
CA ASP A 50 11.20 -9.75 11.15
C ASP A 50 10.45 -10.00 12.49
N ILE A 51 10.96 -10.90 13.35
CA ILE A 51 10.33 -11.32 14.63
C ILE A 51 10.14 -10.17 15.63
N ASP A 52 11.02 -9.17 15.62
CA ASP A 52 10.92 -8.03 16.53
C ASP A 52 9.57 -7.32 16.39
N LEU A 53 9.01 -7.27 15.18
CA LEU A 53 7.69 -6.68 14.96
C LEU A 53 6.58 -7.46 15.69
N LEU A 54 6.68 -8.79 15.74
CA LEU A 54 5.72 -9.63 16.45
C LEU A 54 5.78 -9.41 17.96
N TYR A 55 6.98 -9.18 18.52
CA TYR A 55 7.13 -8.79 19.91
C TYR A 55 6.57 -7.38 20.18
N ARG A 56 6.73 -6.43 19.24
CA ARG A 56 6.06 -5.12 19.34
C ARG A 56 4.53 -5.26 19.36
N PHE A 57 3.94 -6.09 18.50
CA PHE A 57 2.50 -6.37 18.52
C PHE A 57 2.06 -7.01 19.85
N LYS A 58 2.85 -7.94 20.39
CA LYS A 58 2.60 -8.52 21.71
C LYS A 58 2.60 -7.44 22.81
N HIS A 59 3.55 -6.51 22.82
CA HIS A 59 3.63 -5.45 23.82
C HIS A 59 2.51 -4.40 23.69
N LEU A 60 2.06 -4.10 22.46
CA LEU A 60 0.93 -3.19 22.22
C LEU A 60 -0.42 -3.78 22.63
N THR A 61 -0.48 -5.11 22.81
CA THR A 61 -1.72 -5.82 23.08
C THR A 61 -1.87 -6.08 24.58
N PRO A 62 -2.89 -5.54 25.25
CA PRO A 62 -3.08 -5.73 26.70
C PRO A 62 -3.60 -7.13 27.08
N TYR A 63 -3.83 -7.98 26.09
CA TYR A 63 -4.30 -9.35 26.27
C TYR A 63 -3.14 -10.34 26.16
N ASN A 64 -3.30 -11.47 26.84
CA ASN A 64 -2.38 -12.60 26.68
C ASN A 64 -2.28 -13.02 25.21
N SER A 65 -1.06 -12.96 24.69
CA SER A 65 -0.69 -13.39 23.35
C SER A 65 0.70 -14.03 23.37
N SER A 66 1.00 -14.83 22.37
CA SER A 66 2.25 -15.60 22.28
C SER A 66 2.97 -15.29 20.98
N VAL A 67 4.30 -15.37 21.01
CA VAL A 67 5.16 -15.40 19.83
C VAL A 67 5.89 -16.73 19.87
N THR A 68 5.78 -17.53 18.82
CA THR A 68 6.44 -18.84 18.70
C THR A 68 7.22 -18.90 17.41
N GLU A 69 8.36 -19.60 17.41
CA GLU A 69 9.16 -19.82 16.20
C GLU A 69 8.99 -21.25 15.70
N ARG A 70 9.11 -21.42 14.39
CA ARG A 70 9.09 -22.72 13.73
C ARG A 70 10.13 -22.77 12.62
N THR A 71 10.81 -23.90 12.52
CA THR A 71 11.71 -24.22 11.40
C THR A 71 11.05 -25.31 10.57
N ARG A 72 10.95 -25.11 9.25
CA ARG A 72 10.44 -26.14 8.33
C ARG A 72 11.25 -26.15 7.04
N SER A 73 11.42 -27.33 6.46
CA SER A 73 11.78 -27.45 5.06
C SER A 73 10.53 -27.16 4.22
N THR A 74 10.68 -26.32 3.20
CA THR A 74 9.65 -26.02 2.21
C THR A 74 10.16 -26.42 0.84
N ASN A 75 9.25 -26.57 -0.15
CA ASN A 75 9.63 -26.85 -1.54
C ASN A 75 10.58 -25.79 -2.15
N PHE A 76 10.79 -24.66 -1.48
CA PHE A 76 11.62 -23.55 -1.94
C PHE A 76 12.90 -23.34 -1.12
N ALA A 77 13.01 -23.95 0.07
CA ALA A 77 14.16 -23.79 0.96
C ALA A 77 14.19 -24.89 2.03
N ASP A 78 15.37 -25.48 2.25
CA ASP A 78 15.56 -26.56 3.22
C ASP A 78 15.37 -26.11 4.68
N ASN A 79 15.63 -24.83 4.99
CA ASN A 79 15.55 -24.26 6.34
C ASN A 79 14.81 -22.91 6.35
N HIS A 80 13.48 -22.94 6.20
CA HIS A 80 12.66 -21.74 6.35
C HIS A 80 12.26 -21.54 7.82
N ASN A 81 12.81 -20.51 8.44
CA ASN A 81 12.48 -20.09 9.81
C ASN A 81 11.40 -19.00 9.78
N SER A 82 10.28 -19.27 10.45
CA SER A 82 9.23 -18.28 10.66
C SER A 82 8.86 -18.14 12.13
N ALA A 83 8.34 -16.97 12.46
CA ALA A 83 7.77 -16.65 13.75
C ALA A 83 6.27 -16.37 13.59
N VAL A 84 5.47 -16.79 14.56
CA VAL A 84 4.02 -16.63 14.58
C VAL A 84 3.61 -15.92 15.85
N TRP A 85 2.93 -14.79 15.72
CA TRP A 85 2.22 -14.16 16.83
C TRP A 85 0.76 -14.64 16.84
N THR A 86 0.25 -15.02 18.02
CA THR A 86 -1.13 -15.51 18.20
C THR A 86 -1.84 -14.82 19.35
N LEU A 87 -3.08 -14.36 19.11
CA LEU A 87 -3.97 -13.71 20.07
C LEU A 87 -5.36 -14.37 20.08
N CYS A 88 -5.76 -14.93 21.23
CA CYS A 88 -7.02 -15.69 21.35
C CYS A 88 -8.18 -14.92 21.98
N SER A 89 -7.93 -13.77 22.60
CA SER A 89 -8.94 -12.96 23.31
C SER A 89 -10.17 -12.70 22.42
N LEU A 90 -11.35 -13.14 22.88
CA LEU A 90 -12.61 -12.92 22.15
C LEU A 90 -12.89 -11.43 21.99
N GLU A 91 -12.72 -10.65 23.05
CA GLU A 91 -12.91 -9.20 23.04
C GLU A 91 -12.05 -8.52 21.97
N ALA A 92 -10.75 -8.85 21.95
CA ALA A 92 -9.82 -8.29 20.97
C ALA A 92 -10.21 -8.66 19.53
N ARG A 93 -10.58 -9.92 19.29
CA ARG A 93 -11.00 -10.42 17.98
C ARG A 93 -12.29 -9.75 17.51
N THR A 94 -13.27 -9.59 18.39
CA THR A 94 -14.52 -8.88 18.10
C THR A 94 -14.26 -7.42 17.77
N LYS A 95 -13.39 -6.73 18.54
CA LYS A 95 -13.00 -5.34 18.27
C LYS A 95 -12.36 -5.19 16.89
N LEU A 96 -11.39 -6.06 16.54
CA LEU A 96 -10.75 -6.07 15.23
C LEU A 96 -11.74 -6.34 14.09
N ASN A 97 -12.67 -7.28 14.29
CA ASN A 97 -13.69 -7.58 13.30
C ASN A 97 -14.59 -6.37 13.03
N ASN A 98 -15.06 -5.72 14.09
CA ASN A 98 -15.88 -4.51 14.02
C ASN A 98 -15.17 -3.33 13.33
N LEU A 99 -13.83 -3.25 13.46
CA LEU A 99 -13.02 -2.24 12.78
C LEU A 99 -12.80 -2.54 11.28
N GLY A 100 -13.14 -3.74 10.81
CA GLY A 100 -13.06 -4.12 9.39
C GLY A 100 -12.02 -5.19 9.06
N LEU A 101 -11.60 -6.02 10.02
CA LEU A 101 -10.82 -7.24 9.76
C LEU A 101 -11.75 -8.47 9.68
N PRO A 102 -12.17 -8.93 8.48
CA PRO A 102 -13.13 -10.02 8.37
C PRO A 102 -12.52 -11.37 8.76
N HIS A 103 -13.38 -12.30 9.15
CA HIS A 103 -13.00 -13.71 9.32
C HIS A 103 -12.74 -14.37 7.95
N GLY A 104 -11.72 -15.23 7.88
CA GLY A 104 -11.43 -16.01 6.68
C GLY A 104 -10.74 -15.22 5.55
N ARG A 105 -11.10 -15.50 4.29
CA ARG A 105 -10.47 -14.88 3.11
C ARG A 105 -10.85 -13.40 3.03
N LYS A 106 -9.84 -12.53 3.04
CA LYS A 106 -10.02 -11.09 3.22
C LYS A 106 -9.45 -10.21 2.10
N SER A 107 -8.62 -10.76 1.21
CA SER A 107 -7.83 -9.97 0.24
C SER A 107 -8.64 -9.06 -0.69
N ARG A 108 -9.87 -9.45 -1.08
CA ARG A 108 -10.79 -8.62 -1.87
C ARG A 108 -11.74 -7.76 -1.01
N LEU A 109 -11.90 -8.09 0.27
CA LEU A 109 -12.94 -7.54 1.15
C LEU A 109 -12.46 -6.41 2.06
N ILE A 110 -11.17 -6.39 2.43
CA ILE A 110 -10.63 -5.36 3.30
C ILE A 110 -10.81 -3.96 2.69
N ALA A 111 -11.07 -2.99 3.54
CA ALA A 111 -11.20 -1.59 3.20
C ALA A 111 -10.64 -0.74 4.36
N PRO A 112 -10.30 0.54 4.10
CA PRO A 112 -9.92 1.44 5.18
C PRO A 112 -10.97 1.48 6.30
N PRO A 113 -10.55 1.65 7.57
CA PRO A 113 -11.48 1.78 8.69
C PRO A 113 -12.50 2.88 8.45
N ARG A 114 -13.72 2.70 8.95
CA ARG A 114 -14.79 3.71 8.89
C ARG A 114 -14.77 4.69 10.07
N VAL A 115 -13.88 4.46 11.03
CA VAL A 115 -13.66 5.32 12.19
C VAL A 115 -12.56 6.35 11.90
N ALA A 116 -12.26 7.26 12.82
CA ALA A 116 -11.07 8.09 12.71
C ALA A 116 -9.80 7.23 12.88
N PHE A 117 -8.78 7.46 12.06
CA PHE A 117 -7.51 6.76 12.17
C PHE A 117 -6.32 7.57 11.63
N SER A 118 -5.11 7.23 12.07
CA SER A 118 -3.88 7.76 11.47
C SER A 118 -3.66 7.15 10.08
N LYS A 119 -3.91 7.95 9.04
CA LYS A 119 -3.90 7.51 7.64
C LYS A 119 -2.54 6.98 7.20
N ARG A 120 -1.46 7.72 7.50
CA ARG A 120 -0.09 7.37 7.10
C ARG A 120 0.41 6.10 7.76
N ASP A 121 0.14 5.93 9.05
CA ASP A 121 0.59 4.76 9.80
C ASP A 121 -0.18 3.51 9.37
N TYR A 122 -1.50 3.64 9.13
CA TYR A 122 -2.31 2.58 8.54
C TYR A 122 -1.81 2.13 7.17
N LEU A 123 -1.51 3.07 6.27
CA LEU A 123 -0.94 2.76 4.95
C LEU A 123 0.45 2.15 5.05
N ARG A 124 1.29 2.62 5.98
CA ARG A 124 2.60 2.01 6.26
C ARG A 124 2.45 0.56 6.69
N GLY A 125 1.48 0.25 7.56
CA GLY A 125 1.17 -1.13 7.96
C GLY A 125 0.82 -2.04 6.78
N LEU A 126 -0.03 -1.56 5.86
CA LEU A 126 -0.37 -2.28 4.63
C LEU A 126 0.85 -2.49 3.71
N ILE A 127 1.67 -1.45 3.54
CA ILE A 127 2.87 -1.50 2.70
C ILE A 127 3.94 -2.40 3.32
N ASP A 128 4.05 -2.46 4.65
CA ASP A 128 4.99 -3.34 5.32
C ASP A 128 4.60 -4.82 5.20
N ALA A 129 3.32 -5.14 5.16
CA ALA A 129 2.82 -6.48 4.91
C ALA A 129 2.89 -6.86 3.41
N ASP A 130 2.06 -6.24 2.57
CA ASP A 130 1.84 -6.64 1.16
C ASP A 130 2.57 -5.75 0.13
N GLY A 131 3.30 -4.73 0.60
CA GLY A 131 4.01 -3.77 -0.25
C GLY A 131 5.51 -4.00 -0.34
N SER A 132 6.17 -3.10 -1.07
CA SER A 132 7.61 -3.05 -1.21
C SER A 132 8.12 -1.62 -1.31
N ILE A 133 9.32 -1.42 -0.78
CA ILE A 133 10.08 -0.19 -0.90
C ILE A 133 11.52 -0.56 -1.24
N GLY A 134 12.16 0.24 -2.07
CA GLY A 134 13.55 0.03 -2.45
C GLY A 134 13.95 0.84 -3.65
N HIS A 135 14.99 0.38 -4.34
CA HIS A 135 15.47 0.96 -5.58
C HIS A 135 15.31 -0.05 -6.72
N ALA A 136 14.74 0.40 -7.83
CA ALA A 136 14.66 -0.34 -9.07
C ALA A 136 16.00 -0.27 -9.83
N GLY A 137 16.04 -0.84 -11.03
CA GLY A 137 17.20 -0.71 -11.92
C GLY A 137 17.59 0.76 -12.12
N GLN A 138 18.90 1.02 -12.24
CA GLN A 138 19.49 2.36 -12.29
C GLN A 138 19.36 3.18 -10.98
N GLY A 139 19.03 2.54 -9.86
CA GLY A 139 19.01 3.21 -8.55
C GLY A 139 17.81 4.15 -8.36
N VAL A 140 16.70 3.91 -9.06
CA VAL A 140 15.48 4.73 -8.96
C VAL A 140 14.64 4.28 -7.76
N PRO A 141 14.30 5.14 -6.79
CA PRO A 141 13.49 4.73 -5.65
C PRO A 141 12.07 4.37 -6.10
N PHE A 142 11.48 3.38 -5.44
CA PHE A 142 10.09 3.00 -5.62
C PHE A 142 9.40 2.65 -4.31
N VAL A 143 8.09 2.91 -4.27
CA VAL A 143 7.15 2.41 -3.25
C VAL A 143 6.01 1.74 -3.99
N SER A 144 5.71 0.49 -3.64
CA SER A 144 4.65 -0.28 -4.28
C SER A 144 3.75 -1.01 -3.29
N LEU A 145 2.50 -1.22 -3.68
CA LEU A 145 1.54 -2.06 -2.98
C LEU A 145 0.81 -2.95 -3.99
N THR A 146 0.80 -4.25 -3.72
CA THR A 146 -0.03 -5.20 -4.46
C THR A 146 -1.26 -5.53 -3.64
N THR A 147 -2.46 -5.33 -4.18
CA THR A 147 -3.70 -5.62 -3.46
C THR A 147 -4.83 -6.06 -4.39
N SER A 148 -5.66 -6.99 -3.91
CA SER A 148 -6.88 -7.39 -4.61
C SER A 148 -8.09 -6.50 -4.27
N SER A 149 -7.98 -5.67 -3.22
CA SER A 149 -9.06 -4.79 -2.77
C SER A 149 -9.07 -3.49 -3.57
N THR A 150 -10.20 -3.22 -4.23
CA THR A 150 -10.44 -1.95 -4.92
C THR A 150 -10.43 -0.78 -3.93
N ALA A 151 -10.98 -0.96 -2.72
CA ALA A 151 -11.06 0.09 -1.71
C ALA A 151 -9.67 0.50 -1.22
N ILE A 152 -8.79 -0.46 -0.96
CA ILE A 152 -7.39 -0.20 -0.57
C ILE A 152 -6.63 0.47 -1.70
N ALA A 153 -6.78 -0.04 -2.94
CA ALA A 153 -6.12 0.54 -4.11
C ALA A 153 -6.53 2.01 -4.33
N ALA A 154 -7.84 2.29 -4.31
CA ALA A 154 -8.37 3.64 -4.46
C ALA A 154 -7.90 4.56 -3.33
N TYR A 155 -7.86 4.05 -2.09
CA TYR A 155 -7.41 4.81 -0.93
C TYR A 155 -5.93 5.21 -1.02
N LEU A 156 -5.03 4.28 -1.39
CA LEU A 156 -3.62 4.60 -1.60
C LEU A 156 -3.43 5.60 -2.76
N CYS A 157 -4.19 5.48 -3.85
CA CYS A 157 -4.14 6.44 -4.96
C CYS A 157 -4.62 7.84 -4.56
N ALA A 158 -5.63 7.95 -3.70
CA ALA A 158 -6.07 9.25 -3.17
C ALA A 158 -4.99 9.84 -2.25
N TYR A 159 -4.51 9.05 -1.29
CA TYR A 159 -3.48 9.47 -0.34
C TYR A 159 -2.19 9.94 -1.04
N ALA A 160 -1.67 9.13 -1.96
CA ALA A 160 -0.43 9.48 -2.66
C ALA A 160 -0.60 10.73 -3.55
N ARG A 161 -1.80 10.96 -4.10
CA ARG A 161 -2.08 12.19 -4.85
C ARG A 161 -2.05 13.42 -3.94
N ASP A 162 -2.65 13.33 -2.76
CA ASP A 162 -2.67 14.44 -1.80
C ASP A 162 -1.25 14.81 -1.34
N ILE A 163 -0.37 13.82 -1.18
CA ILE A 163 1.00 14.01 -0.69
C ILE A 163 1.99 14.39 -1.81
N THR A 164 1.90 13.73 -2.96
CA THR A 164 2.93 13.84 -4.01
C THR A 164 2.46 14.61 -5.25
N GLY A 165 1.17 14.90 -5.36
CA GLY A 165 0.54 15.40 -6.59
C GLY A 165 0.47 14.37 -7.72
N ALA A 166 1.05 13.17 -7.56
CA ALA A 166 1.08 12.16 -8.62
C ALA A 166 -0.25 11.43 -8.73
N GLU A 167 -0.89 11.55 -9.90
CA GLU A 167 -2.07 10.75 -10.22
C GLU A 167 -1.69 9.37 -10.75
N ARG A 168 -2.35 8.33 -10.23
CA ARG A 168 -2.27 6.97 -10.76
C ARG A 168 -3.67 6.43 -11.06
N THR A 169 -3.81 5.79 -12.21
CA THR A 169 -4.99 4.98 -12.53
C THR A 169 -4.76 3.57 -11.99
N ALA A 170 -5.61 3.13 -11.06
CA ALA A 170 -5.58 1.78 -10.54
C ALA A 170 -6.35 0.86 -11.51
N ASN A 171 -5.62 0.16 -12.39
CA ASN A 171 -6.18 -0.92 -13.19
C ASN A 171 -5.70 -2.27 -12.63
N ARG A 172 -6.56 -3.28 -12.72
CA ARG A 172 -6.17 -4.66 -12.38
C ARG A 172 -5.22 -5.19 -13.45
N ASN A 173 -4.24 -5.99 -13.04
CA ASN A 173 -3.44 -6.76 -13.97
C ASN A 173 -4.32 -7.84 -14.63
N THR A 174 -3.94 -8.27 -15.83
CA THR A 174 -4.68 -9.29 -16.57
C THR A 174 -4.43 -10.71 -16.07
N ARG A 175 -3.29 -10.93 -15.39
CA ARG A 175 -2.86 -12.26 -14.95
C ARG A 175 -3.59 -12.74 -13.71
N ASP A 176 -3.63 -11.91 -12.66
CA ASP A 176 -4.08 -12.29 -11.32
C ASP A 176 -5.30 -11.48 -10.87
N GLU A 177 -5.77 -10.55 -11.71
CA GLU A 177 -6.81 -9.56 -11.42
C GLU A 177 -6.51 -8.73 -10.17
N VAL A 178 -5.25 -8.38 -9.92
CA VAL A 178 -4.84 -7.56 -8.74
C VAL A 178 -4.36 -6.18 -9.16
N TYR A 179 -4.45 -5.21 -8.25
CA TYR A 179 -3.85 -3.90 -8.43
C TYR A 179 -2.37 -3.96 -8.06
N ASN A 180 -1.50 -3.51 -8.97
CA ASN A 180 -0.08 -3.29 -8.71
C ASN A 180 0.18 -1.79 -8.78
N LEU A 181 0.15 -1.14 -7.62
CA LEU A 181 0.37 0.30 -7.51
C LEU A 181 1.85 0.54 -7.27
N THR A 182 2.49 1.32 -8.12
CA THR A 182 3.91 1.67 -7.98
C THR A 182 4.13 3.16 -8.18
N TYR A 183 4.79 3.77 -7.21
CA TYR A 183 5.31 5.13 -7.24
C TYR A 183 6.81 5.05 -7.41
N GLU A 184 7.39 5.96 -8.17
CA GLU A 184 8.82 5.97 -8.51
C GLU A 184 9.38 7.40 -8.40
N LYS A 185 10.71 7.52 -8.31
CA LYS A 185 11.43 8.81 -8.36
C LYS A 185 10.96 9.75 -7.23
N GLU A 186 10.67 11.02 -7.52
CA GLU A 186 10.26 12.02 -6.53
C GLU A 186 8.98 11.61 -5.81
N ALA A 187 8.02 11.00 -6.52
CA ALA A 187 6.79 10.54 -5.88
C ALA A 187 7.07 9.44 -4.86
N ALA A 188 7.99 8.51 -5.16
CA ALA A 188 8.43 7.51 -4.20
C ALA A 188 9.21 8.11 -3.04
N GLN A 189 10.09 9.08 -3.30
CA GLN A 189 10.86 9.77 -2.28
C GLN A 189 9.97 10.50 -1.28
N ILE A 190 9.04 11.33 -1.75
CA ILE A 190 8.10 12.09 -0.91
C ILE A 190 7.21 11.11 -0.13
N LEU A 191 6.66 10.09 -0.78
CA LEU A 191 5.79 9.11 -0.14
C LEU A 191 6.54 8.27 0.90
N ALA A 192 7.79 7.87 0.63
CA ALA A 192 8.62 7.14 1.58
C ALA A 192 8.93 8.00 2.82
N ALA A 193 9.31 9.26 2.63
CA ALA A 193 9.63 10.17 3.73
C ALA A 193 8.42 10.45 4.63
N ASP A 194 7.22 10.56 4.06
CA ASP A 194 5.98 10.76 4.83
C ASP A 194 5.56 9.49 5.61
N LEU A 195 5.62 8.32 4.97
CA LEU A 195 5.20 7.07 5.58
C LEU A 195 6.18 6.60 6.66
N TYR A 196 7.49 6.68 6.40
CA TYR A 196 8.56 6.12 7.23
C TYR A 196 9.36 7.19 7.98
N TYR A 197 8.66 8.03 8.75
CA TYR A 197 9.29 9.06 9.57
C TYR A 197 10.10 8.48 10.74
N SER A 198 11.01 9.28 11.29
CA SER A 198 11.88 8.87 12.39
C SER A 198 11.09 8.41 13.62
N GLY A 199 11.44 7.23 14.14
CA GLY A 199 10.83 6.65 15.34
C GLY A 199 9.51 5.93 15.11
N CYS A 200 9.02 5.85 13.87
CA CYS A 200 7.79 5.13 13.58
C CYS A 200 7.94 3.61 13.75
N LEU A 201 6.83 2.92 14.07
CA LEU A 201 6.79 1.46 14.04
C LEU A 201 6.78 0.97 12.59
N SER A 202 7.80 0.21 12.20
CA SER A 202 7.95 -0.34 10.85
C SER A 202 8.78 -1.64 10.85
N LEU A 203 8.79 -2.36 9.73
CA LEU A 203 9.79 -3.39 9.48
C LEU A 203 11.16 -2.73 9.29
N GLY A 204 12.13 -3.05 10.15
CA GLY A 204 13.46 -2.39 10.13
C GLY A 204 14.15 -2.42 8.76
N ARG A 205 14.06 -3.55 8.04
CA ARG A 205 14.60 -3.66 6.67
C ARG A 205 13.92 -2.75 5.65
N LYS A 206 12.65 -2.39 5.85
CA LYS A 206 11.91 -1.46 4.99
C LYS A 206 12.20 -0.02 5.40
N GLN A 207 12.35 0.27 6.70
CA GLN A 207 12.83 1.57 7.19
C GLN A 207 14.16 1.97 6.54
N VAL A 208 15.17 1.09 6.59
CA VAL A 208 16.50 1.35 5.99
C VAL A 208 16.39 1.70 4.49
N LYS A 209 15.49 1.04 3.77
CA LYS A 209 15.26 1.33 2.34
C LYS A 209 14.49 2.63 2.14
N ALA A 210 13.59 2.98 3.05
CA ALA A 210 12.89 4.24 3.05
C ALA A 210 13.84 5.41 3.30
N ASP A 211 14.75 5.27 4.27
CA ASP A 211 15.78 6.27 4.57
C ASP A 211 16.69 6.48 3.34
N ALA A 212 17.10 5.39 2.68
CA ALA A 212 17.87 5.47 1.44
C ALA A 212 17.08 6.15 0.31
N ALA A 213 15.79 5.83 0.14
CA ALA A 213 14.92 6.46 -0.85
C ALA A 213 14.70 7.95 -0.57
N ALA A 214 14.60 8.35 0.71
CA ALA A 214 14.47 9.73 1.14
C ALA A 214 15.73 10.55 0.79
N SER A 215 16.91 9.94 0.86
CA SER A 215 18.19 10.57 0.49
C SER A 215 18.48 10.61 -1.02
N TRP A 216 17.61 10.01 -1.84
CA TRP A 216 17.84 9.93 -3.29
C TRP A 216 17.83 11.32 -3.94
N THR A 217 18.74 11.54 -4.88
CA THR A 217 18.76 12.74 -5.71
C THR A 217 18.62 12.34 -7.17
N ARG A 218 17.81 13.10 -7.92
CA ARG A 218 17.64 12.88 -9.36
C ARG A 218 19.00 13.08 -10.05
N PRO A 219 19.49 12.08 -10.81
CA PRO A 219 20.66 12.27 -11.67
C PRO A 219 20.41 13.40 -12.68
N TYR A 220 21.42 14.23 -12.93
CA TYR A 220 21.30 15.43 -13.77
C TYR A 220 20.83 15.12 -15.21
N ASP A 221 21.23 13.97 -15.74
CA ASP A 221 20.87 13.48 -17.07
C ASP A 221 19.46 12.84 -17.12
N MET A 222 18.84 12.58 -15.96
CA MET A 222 17.53 11.96 -15.90
C MET A 222 16.42 12.97 -16.21
N ARG A 223 15.90 12.90 -17.43
CA ARG A 223 14.78 13.74 -17.89
C ARG A 223 13.54 13.66 -16.99
N ILE A 224 12.96 14.82 -16.68
CA ILE A 224 11.62 14.93 -16.08
C ILE A 224 10.58 14.80 -17.19
N VAL A 225 9.65 13.86 -17.03
CA VAL A 225 8.55 13.65 -17.98
C VAL A 225 7.25 14.02 -17.28
N HIS A 226 6.67 15.15 -17.67
CA HIS A 226 5.34 15.55 -17.22
C HIS A 226 4.28 14.83 -18.06
N SER A 227 3.57 13.89 -17.43
CA SER A 227 2.46 13.16 -18.04
C SER A 227 1.16 13.96 -17.90
N ARG A 228 0.75 14.65 -18.96
CA ARG A 228 -0.57 15.31 -19.07
C ARG A 228 -1.60 14.34 -19.68
N ARG A 229 -2.75 14.17 -19.02
CA ARG A 229 -3.89 13.40 -19.57
C ARG A 229 -4.38 14.02 -20.87
N TRP A 230 -4.85 13.19 -21.79
CA TRP A 230 -5.51 13.65 -23.02
C TRP A 230 -6.92 14.13 -22.68
N THR A 231 -7.30 15.29 -23.20
CA THR A 231 -8.69 15.80 -23.11
C THR A 231 -9.48 15.39 -24.35
N ALA A 232 -10.81 15.40 -24.25
CA ALA A 232 -11.67 15.15 -25.41
C ALA A 232 -11.42 16.13 -26.56
N SER A 233 -11.15 17.41 -26.25
CA SER A 233 -10.81 18.43 -27.24
C SER A 233 -9.47 18.17 -27.94
N GLU A 234 -8.47 17.68 -27.20
CA GLU A 234 -7.20 17.26 -27.78
C GLU A 234 -7.36 16.03 -28.69
N ASP A 235 -8.15 15.05 -28.26
CA ASP A 235 -8.45 13.86 -29.06
C ASP A 235 -9.19 14.23 -30.36
N GLN A 236 -10.14 15.17 -30.30
CA GLN A 236 -10.83 15.68 -31.47
C GLN A 236 -9.89 16.40 -32.43
N THR A 237 -9.03 17.28 -31.91
CA THR A 237 -8.00 17.98 -32.72
C THR A 237 -7.07 16.98 -33.42
N LEU A 238 -6.71 15.90 -32.73
CA LEU A 238 -5.83 14.84 -33.24
C LEU A 238 -6.49 13.96 -34.32
N LEU A 239 -7.82 13.82 -34.29
CA LEU A 239 -8.58 13.05 -35.28
C LEU A 239 -8.94 13.88 -36.53
N GLN A 240 -9.08 15.20 -36.38
CA GLN A 240 -9.46 16.12 -37.45
C GLN A 240 -8.31 16.53 -38.37
N SER A 241 -7.06 16.38 -37.92
CA SER A 241 -5.87 16.71 -38.74
C SER A 241 -5.09 15.47 -39.15
N ASP A 242 -4.68 15.45 -40.43
CA ASP A 242 -3.81 14.41 -40.98
C ASP A 242 -2.34 14.63 -40.63
N ASP A 243 -1.93 15.87 -40.37
CA ASP A 243 -0.56 16.24 -39.99
C ASP A 243 -0.35 16.14 -38.47
N VAL A 244 0.35 15.10 -38.04
CA VAL A 244 0.64 14.86 -36.63
C VAL A 244 1.70 15.81 -36.08
N ALA A 245 2.59 16.33 -36.93
CA ALA A 245 3.65 17.25 -36.50
C ALA A 245 3.06 18.62 -36.13
N GLU A 246 2.15 19.13 -36.95
CA GLU A 246 1.42 20.37 -36.68
C GLU A 246 0.59 20.26 -35.39
N VAL A 247 -0.17 19.17 -35.23
CA VAL A 247 -0.97 18.95 -34.01
C VAL A 247 -0.08 18.80 -32.78
N ALA A 248 1.07 18.12 -32.89
CA ALA A 248 2.03 17.99 -31.80
C ALA A 248 2.55 19.36 -31.32
N ALA A 249 2.92 20.23 -32.26
CA ALA A 249 3.33 21.60 -31.96
C ALA A 249 2.20 22.40 -31.30
N LYS A 250 0.98 22.35 -31.86
CA LYS A 250 -0.20 23.05 -31.34
C LYS A 250 -0.59 22.60 -29.92
N LEU A 251 -0.48 21.30 -29.64
CA LEU A 251 -0.84 20.74 -28.34
C LEU A 251 0.30 20.79 -27.31
N GLY A 252 1.52 21.17 -27.73
CA GLY A 252 2.72 21.12 -26.88
C GLY A 252 3.09 19.69 -26.48
N ARG A 253 2.89 18.71 -27.37
CA ARG A 253 3.17 17.28 -27.13
C ARG A 253 4.24 16.79 -28.12
N SER A 254 4.85 15.64 -27.83
CA SER A 254 5.76 15.02 -28.80
C SER A 254 4.99 14.35 -29.93
N GLU A 255 5.55 14.36 -31.14
CA GLU A 255 4.95 13.68 -32.30
C GLU A 255 4.66 12.21 -32.03
N GLN A 256 5.59 11.49 -31.38
CA GLN A 256 5.39 10.09 -31.03
C GLN A 256 4.17 9.89 -30.10
N SER A 257 3.97 10.80 -29.13
CA SER A 257 2.80 10.76 -28.24
C SER A 257 1.50 10.92 -29.04
N CYS A 258 1.47 11.89 -29.95
CA CYS A 258 0.35 12.17 -30.84
C CYS A 258 0.06 10.99 -31.78
N ARG A 259 1.09 10.42 -32.43
CA ARG A 259 0.93 9.24 -33.32
C ARG A 259 0.35 8.04 -32.57
N MET A 260 0.90 7.74 -31.39
CA MET A 260 0.41 6.65 -30.54
C MET A 260 -1.03 6.87 -30.07
N ARG A 261 -1.38 8.09 -29.64
CA ARG A 261 -2.76 8.40 -29.24
C ARG A 261 -3.72 8.27 -30.42
N ARG A 262 -3.37 8.80 -31.60
CA ARG A 262 -4.20 8.74 -32.81
C ARG A 262 -4.44 7.30 -33.24
N TRP A 263 -3.39 6.48 -33.22
CA TRP A 263 -3.51 5.05 -33.49
C TRP A 263 -4.45 4.35 -32.50
N ARG A 264 -4.34 4.64 -31.20
CA ARG A 264 -5.25 4.08 -30.19
C ARG A 264 -6.69 4.50 -30.39
N LEU A 265 -6.96 5.78 -30.70
CA LEU A 265 -8.32 6.27 -30.98
C LEU A 265 -8.93 5.62 -32.23
N ARG A 266 -8.12 5.36 -33.27
CA ARG A 266 -8.59 4.74 -34.52
C ARG A 266 -8.76 3.21 -34.43
N ASN A 267 -7.90 2.52 -33.68
CA ASN A 267 -7.82 1.05 -33.70
C ASN A 267 -8.36 0.36 -32.44
N CYS A 268 -8.33 1.03 -31.29
CA CYS A 268 -8.97 0.54 -30.08
C CYS A 268 -10.22 1.39 -29.87
N ARG A 269 -11.41 0.78 -29.77
CA ARG A 269 -12.60 1.47 -29.25
C ARG A 269 -12.35 1.85 -27.78
N MET A 270 -11.51 2.85 -27.52
CA MET A 270 -11.59 3.60 -26.28
C MET A 270 -12.95 4.27 -26.33
N LEU A 271 -13.82 3.93 -25.37
CA LEU A 271 -15.05 4.67 -25.13
C LEU A 271 -14.65 6.14 -25.09
N MET A 272 -15.02 6.89 -26.14
CA MET A 272 -15.07 8.34 -26.04
C MET A 272 -15.97 8.60 -24.84
N PRO A 273 -15.57 9.44 -23.86
CA PRO A 273 -16.52 9.97 -22.91
C PRO A 273 -17.51 10.80 -23.73
N ASN A 274 -18.58 10.16 -24.18
CA ASN A 274 -19.71 10.87 -24.77
C ASN A 274 -20.47 11.49 -23.60
N ASP A 275 -20.48 12.82 -23.61
CA ASP A 275 -21.61 13.69 -23.25
C ASP A 275 -22.46 13.27 -22.04
N GLN A 276 -22.01 13.71 -20.85
CA GLN A 276 -22.87 14.40 -19.87
C GLN A 276 -22.08 15.56 -19.23
#